data_AF-A0A1V6UTR6-F1
#
_entry.id   AF-A0A1V6UTR6-F1
#
_cell.length_a   1.000
_cell.length_b   1.000
_cell.length_c   1.000
_cell.angle_alpha   90.00
_cell.angle_beta   90.00
_cell.angle_gamma   90.00
#
_symmetry.space_group_name_H-M   'P 1'
#
loop_
_entity.id
_entity.type
_entity.pdbx_description
1 polymer ?
#
loop_
_entity_poly.entity_id
_entity_poly.type
_entity_poly.pdbx_seq_one_letter_code
_entity_poly.pdbx_strand_id
1 'polypeptide(L)'
;MNTSDFPESTAGYSTFHPFSRLPPELRLQIWRDTLPEIDPSALTPYRAGCWRPVPVPEEYHASPFHQLCLELEFHPELLDHIRVKMPLTTVNHEARSVAIEWGLKQGIEIRFHEGSQCLIFSRPFDPVRDVMWFNQDVLEDFAEEFWVIFIIAHKQPGFNSTHGDTTKAQPPWEINNKRKAKAPN
;
A
#
# COMPACT_ATOMS: atom_id res chain seq x y z
N MET A 1 63.92 -39.20 16.97
CA MET A 1 63.07 -39.74 15.90
C MET A 1 62.04 -38.68 15.54
N ASN A 2 62.26 -38.09 14.37
CA ASN A 2 61.44 -37.30 13.45
C ASN A 2 60.13 -36.66 13.93
N THR A 3 60.17 -35.32 13.91
CA THR A 3 59.30 -34.40 13.16
C THR A 3 58.06 -35.01 12.49
N SER A 4 56.89 -34.48 12.84
CA SER A 4 55.70 -34.47 11.99
C SER A 4 55.07 -33.09 12.06
N ASP A 5 55.68 -32.16 11.33
CA ASP A 5 55.04 -30.92 10.93
C ASP A 5 53.84 -31.28 10.05
N PHE A 6 52.63 -31.09 10.58
CA PHE A 6 51.46 -30.96 9.71
C PHE A 6 51.57 -29.61 9.02
N PRO A 7 51.56 -29.54 7.67
CA PRO A 7 51.36 -28.27 7.01
C PRO A 7 49.92 -27.85 7.30
N GLU A 8 49.76 -26.96 8.27
CA GLU A 8 48.55 -26.16 8.43
C GLU A 8 48.44 -25.32 7.15
N SER A 9 47.71 -25.87 6.18
CA SER A 9 47.33 -25.16 4.97
C SER A 9 46.43 -24.02 5.41
N THR A 10 47.07 -22.89 5.72
CA THR A 10 46.46 -21.57 5.74
C THR A 10 46.11 -21.23 4.30
N ALA A 11 45.10 -21.93 3.76
CA ALA A 11 44.34 -21.45 2.63
C ALA A 11 43.76 -20.12 3.08
N GLY A 12 44.48 -19.04 2.80
CA GLY A 12 44.01 -17.69 3.03
C GLY A 12 42.63 -17.63 2.40
N TYR A 13 41.62 -17.42 3.23
CA TYR A 13 40.26 -17.19 2.77
C TYR A 13 40.32 -15.91 1.93
N SER A 14 40.56 -16.09 0.62
CA SER A 14 40.47 -15.03 -0.35
C SER A 14 39.00 -14.66 -0.37
N THR A 15 38.66 -13.62 0.39
CA THR A 15 37.32 -13.08 0.44
C THR A 15 36.95 -12.71 -0.99
N PHE A 16 36.07 -13.51 -1.58
CA PHE A 16 35.59 -13.34 -2.94
C PHE A 16 34.84 -12.00 -2.98
N HIS A 17 35.50 -10.96 -3.50
CA HIS A 17 34.90 -9.67 -3.84
C HIS A 17 34.90 -9.46 -5.37
N PRO A 18 34.32 -10.36 -6.18
CA PRO A 18 34.42 -10.26 -7.63
C PRO A 18 33.52 -9.16 -8.16
N PHE A 19 32.45 -8.84 -7.42
CA PHE A 19 31.45 -7.90 -7.88
C PHE A 19 32.07 -6.54 -8.16
N SER A 20 32.95 -6.02 -7.29
CA SER A 20 33.63 -4.74 -7.52
C SER A 20 34.70 -4.77 -8.62
N ARG A 21 35.16 -5.96 -9.03
CA ARG A 21 36.13 -6.14 -10.12
C ARG A 21 35.49 -6.23 -11.50
N LEU A 22 34.17 -6.36 -11.56
CA LEU A 22 33.45 -6.35 -12.83
C LEU A 22 33.45 -4.94 -13.44
N PRO A 23 33.53 -4.84 -14.78
CA PRO A 23 33.25 -3.59 -15.49
C PRO A 23 31.92 -2.96 -15.04
N PRO A 24 31.83 -1.62 -14.97
CA PRO A 24 30.60 -0.92 -14.56
C PRO A 24 29.34 -1.38 -15.29
N GLU A 25 29.46 -1.70 -16.58
CA GLU A 25 28.35 -2.14 -17.43
C GLU A 25 27.75 -3.45 -16.90
N LEU A 26 28.60 -4.41 -16.55
CA LEU A 26 28.16 -5.69 -16.00
C LEU A 26 27.58 -5.55 -14.58
N ARG A 27 28.15 -4.66 -13.75
CA ARG A 27 27.62 -4.38 -12.41
C ARG A 27 26.24 -3.76 -12.48
N LEU A 28 26.04 -2.79 -13.36
CA LEU A 28 24.75 -2.15 -13.61
C LEU A 28 23.73 -3.14 -14.19
N GLN A 29 24.15 -4.02 -15.10
CA GLN A 29 23.29 -5.06 -15.63
C GLN A 29 22.82 -6.01 -14.52
N ILE A 30 23.73 -6.49 -13.67
CA ILE A 30 23.37 -7.35 -12.53
C ILE A 30 22.35 -6.64 -11.62
N TRP A 31 22.53 -5.34 -11.32
CA TRP A 31 21.56 -4.61 -10.50
C TRP A 31 20.20 -4.41 -11.16
N ARG A 32 20.13 -4.34 -12.49
CA ARG A 32 18.86 -4.28 -13.21
C ARG A 32 18.18 -5.64 -13.21
N ASP A 33 18.96 -6.70 -13.42
CA ASP A 33 18.46 -8.08 -13.48
C ASP A 33 17.99 -8.60 -12.11
N THR A 34 18.41 -7.97 -11.01
CA THR A 34 17.92 -8.31 -9.66
C THR A 34 16.59 -7.65 -9.29
N LEU A 35 16.12 -6.69 -10.09
CA LEU A 35 14.83 -6.03 -9.87
C LEU A 35 13.71 -6.81 -10.58
N PRO A 36 12.53 -6.93 -9.96
CA PRO A 36 11.39 -7.55 -10.62
C PRO A 36 10.87 -6.67 -11.76
N GLU A 37 10.19 -7.26 -12.74
CA GLU A 37 9.59 -6.50 -13.85
C GLU A 37 8.54 -5.49 -13.34
N ILE A 38 7.75 -5.91 -12.35
CA ILE A 38 6.73 -5.11 -11.68
C ILE A 38 6.83 -5.38 -10.18
N ASP A 39 6.47 -4.40 -9.36
CA ASP A 39 6.42 -4.60 -7.92
C ASP A 39 5.40 -5.68 -7.51
N PRO A 40 5.61 -6.40 -6.39
CA PRO A 40 4.67 -7.42 -5.93
C PRO A 40 3.31 -6.86 -5.52
N SER A 41 2.24 -7.63 -5.74
CA SER A 41 0.91 -7.33 -5.19
C SER A 41 0.96 -7.19 -3.67
N ALA A 42 0.23 -6.21 -3.16
CA ALA A 42 0.11 -5.95 -1.74
C ALA A 42 -1.13 -6.63 -1.15
N LEU A 43 -1.01 -7.00 0.12
CA LEU A 43 -2.13 -7.39 0.97
C LEU A 43 -2.37 -6.27 1.98
N THR A 44 -3.49 -5.57 1.88
CA THR A 44 -3.85 -4.48 2.80
C THR A 44 -5.04 -4.89 3.65
N PRO A 45 -5.10 -4.52 4.94
CA PRO A 45 -6.34 -4.65 5.69
C PRO A 45 -7.41 -3.72 5.10
N TYR A 46 -8.68 -4.12 5.20
CA TYR A 46 -9.79 -3.22 4.91
C TYR A 46 -9.77 -1.99 5.83
N ARG A 47 -10.15 -0.85 5.25
CA ARG A 47 -10.28 0.40 5.96
C ARG A 47 -11.61 1.05 5.59
N ALA A 48 -12.36 1.43 6.62
CA ALA A 48 -13.62 2.14 6.47
C ALA A 48 -13.45 3.51 5.82
N GLY A 49 -14.47 3.97 5.12
CA GLY A 49 -14.54 5.27 4.44
C GLY A 49 -14.11 5.25 2.97
N CYS A 50 -13.88 4.07 2.41
CA CYS A 50 -13.50 3.91 1.00
C CYS A 50 -14.70 3.65 0.07
N TRP A 51 -15.90 3.50 0.61
CA TRP A 51 -17.12 3.29 -0.15
C TRP A 51 -17.95 4.57 -0.20
N ARG A 52 -18.47 4.92 -1.37
CA ARG A 52 -19.36 6.06 -1.54
C ARG A 52 -20.63 5.65 -2.28
N PRO A 53 -21.80 6.18 -1.88
CA PRO A 53 -23.03 5.91 -2.60
C PRO A 53 -23.03 6.63 -3.94
N VAL A 54 -23.45 5.91 -4.98
CA VAL A 54 -23.65 6.43 -6.32
C VAL A 54 -25.15 6.55 -6.58
N PRO A 55 -25.62 7.62 -7.25
CA PRO A 55 -27.02 7.73 -7.63
C PRO A 55 -27.43 6.55 -8.52
N VAL A 56 -28.46 5.82 -8.10
CA VAL A 56 -29.04 4.74 -8.91
C VAL A 56 -29.75 5.39 -10.12
N PRO A 57 -29.47 4.94 -11.37
CA PRO A 57 -30.10 5.48 -12.57
C PRO A 57 -31.63 5.37 -12.51
N GLU A 58 -32.32 6.37 -13.07
CA GLU A 58 -33.78 6.51 -12.90
C GLU A 58 -34.58 5.32 -13.43
N GLU A 59 -34.03 4.61 -14.41
CA GLU A 59 -34.60 3.43 -15.06
C GLU A 59 -34.81 2.25 -14.10
N TYR A 60 -34.06 2.20 -12.99
CA TYR A 60 -34.16 1.13 -11.99
C TYR A 60 -35.12 1.46 -10.83
N HIS A 61 -35.59 2.71 -10.68
CA HIS A 61 -36.51 3.12 -9.61
C HIS A 61 -37.94 2.54 -9.74
N ALA A 62 -38.26 1.93 -10.88
CA ALA A 62 -39.57 1.31 -11.13
C ALA A 62 -39.78 -0.01 -10.35
N SER A 63 -38.71 -0.61 -9.82
CA SER A 63 -38.80 -1.84 -9.04
C SER A 63 -38.93 -1.53 -7.54
N PRO A 64 -39.96 -2.04 -6.84
CA PRO A 64 -40.11 -1.86 -5.39
C PRO A 64 -38.95 -2.47 -4.58
N PHE A 65 -38.17 -3.38 -5.18
CA PHE A 65 -36.94 -3.90 -4.57
C PHE A 65 -35.74 -2.96 -4.70
N HIS A 66 -35.71 -2.11 -5.74
CA HIS A 66 -34.62 -1.16 -5.98
C HIS A 66 -34.75 0.16 -5.20
N GLN A 67 -35.95 0.48 -4.70
CA GLN A 67 -36.16 1.60 -3.78
C GLN A 67 -35.39 1.48 -2.46
N LEU A 68 -34.82 0.30 -2.17
CA LEU A 68 -33.99 0.01 -1.00
C LEU A 68 -32.56 -0.40 -1.39
N CYS A 69 -32.17 -0.34 -2.67
CA CYS A 69 -30.81 -0.69 -3.08
C CYS A 69 -29.96 0.58 -3.20
N LEU A 70 -28.86 0.62 -2.46
CA LEU A 70 -27.80 1.60 -2.65
C LEU A 70 -26.70 0.98 -3.50
N GLU A 71 -26.40 1.64 -4.61
CA GLU A 71 -25.20 1.35 -5.36
C GLU A 71 -24.02 2.04 -4.68
N LEU A 72 -22.94 1.29 -4.46
CA LEU A 72 -21.76 1.76 -3.77
C LEU A 72 -20.56 1.58 -4.69
N GLU A 73 -19.78 2.64 -4.85
CA GLU A 73 -18.53 2.64 -5.58
C GLU A 73 -17.36 2.64 -4.61
N PHE A 74 -16.35 1.83 -4.92
CA PHE A 74 -15.13 1.74 -4.15
C PHE A 74 -14.10 2.73 -4.70
N HIS A 75 -13.58 3.56 -3.80
CA HIS A 75 -12.63 4.63 -4.07
C HIS A 75 -11.24 4.28 -3.51
N PRO A 76 -10.39 3.55 -4.27
CA PRO A 76 -9.07 3.11 -3.82
C PRO A 76 -8.12 4.27 -3.50
N GLU A 77 -8.35 5.46 -4.07
CA GLU A 77 -7.58 6.67 -3.81
C GLU A 77 -7.69 7.18 -2.36
N LEU A 78 -8.69 6.69 -1.61
CA LEU A 78 -8.90 7.02 -0.20
C LEU A 78 -8.10 6.09 0.73
N LEU A 79 -7.51 5.02 0.20
CA LEU A 79 -6.61 4.15 0.95
C LEU A 79 -5.24 4.81 1.15
N ASP A 80 -4.57 4.39 2.23
CA ASP A 80 -3.17 4.73 2.41
C ASP A 80 -2.34 4.12 1.28
N HIS A 81 -1.29 4.84 0.86
CA HIS A 81 -0.36 4.32 -0.12
C HIS A 81 0.36 3.09 0.44
N ILE A 82 0.51 2.08 -0.41
CA ILE A 82 1.23 0.86 -0.09
C ILE A 82 2.72 1.16 -0.03
N ARG A 83 3.36 0.76 1.06
CA ARG A 83 4.80 0.87 1.22
C ARG A 83 5.52 -0.22 0.40
N VAL A 84 6.35 0.20 -0.54
CA VAL A 84 7.16 -0.70 -1.36
C VAL A 84 8.52 -0.91 -0.70
N LYS A 85 8.92 -2.17 -0.54
CA LYS A 85 10.25 -2.51 -0.01
C LYS A 85 11.27 -2.45 -1.13
N MET A 86 12.26 -1.56 -1.01
CA MET A 86 13.34 -1.42 -1.99
C MET A 86 14.72 -1.62 -1.35
N PRO A 87 15.11 -2.86 -1.01
CA PRO A 87 16.36 -3.14 -0.30
C PRO A 87 17.62 -2.71 -1.08
N LEU A 88 17.57 -2.70 -2.42
CA LEU A 88 18.69 -2.25 -3.25
C LEU A 88 19.10 -0.79 -3.01
N THR A 89 18.20 0.04 -2.47
CA THR A 89 18.49 1.45 -2.15
C THR A 89 19.50 1.62 -1.01
N THR A 90 19.75 0.58 -0.22
CA THR A 90 20.66 0.62 0.93
C THR A 90 21.97 -0.14 0.71
N VAL A 91 22.17 -0.79 -0.44
CA VAL A 91 23.34 -1.64 -0.70
C VAL A 91 24.58 -0.81 -1.04
N ASN A 92 24.52 -0.01 -2.11
CA ASN A 92 25.57 0.93 -2.51
C ASN A 92 24.97 1.99 -3.46
N HIS A 93 25.79 2.94 -3.92
CA HIS A 93 25.33 4.04 -4.78
C HIS A 93 24.76 3.57 -6.13
N GLU A 94 25.36 2.55 -6.76
CA GLU A 94 24.90 2.04 -8.06
C GLU A 94 23.57 1.31 -7.95
N ALA A 95 23.46 0.38 -6.99
CA ALA A 95 22.23 -0.34 -6.69
C ALA A 95 21.11 0.64 -6.34
N ARG A 96 21.43 1.70 -5.57
CA ARG A 96 20.49 2.75 -5.23
C ARG A 96 20.01 3.52 -6.46
N SER A 97 20.92 3.93 -7.33
CA SER A 97 20.55 4.67 -8.55
C SER A 97 19.66 3.82 -9.45
N VAL A 98 19.99 2.55 -9.64
CA VAL A 98 19.22 1.61 -10.47
C VAL A 98 17.84 1.35 -9.86
N ALA A 99 17.76 1.14 -8.55
CA ALA A 99 16.48 0.90 -7.85
C ALA A 99 15.55 2.12 -7.86
N ILE A 100 16.10 3.33 -7.70
CA ILE A 100 15.33 4.58 -7.80
C ILE A 100 14.80 4.75 -9.23
N GLU A 101 15.64 4.57 -10.25
CA GLU A 101 15.23 4.67 -11.65
C GLU A 101 14.11 3.67 -11.97
N TRP A 102 14.25 2.43 -11.53
CA TRP A 102 13.22 1.40 -11.66
C TRP A 102 11.93 1.82 -10.95
N GLY A 103 12.00 2.26 -9.69
CA GLY A 103 10.80 2.62 -8.93
C GLY A 103 10.02 3.75 -9.56
N LEU A 104 10.71 4.79 -10.05
CA LEU A 104 10.07 5.90 -10.75
C LEU A 104 9.33 5.45 -12.03
N LYS A 105 9.90 4.48 -12.78
CA LYS A 105 9.24 3.90 -13.96
C LYS A 105 7.97 3.12 -13.61
N GLN A 106 7.89 2.57 -12.41
CA GLN A 106 6.72 1.84 -11.91
C GLN A 106 5.66 2.77 -11.28
N GLY A 107 5.89 4.09 -11.27
CA GLY A 107 5.01 5.03 -10.57
C GLY A 107 5.14 4.99 -9.04
N ILE A 108 6.26 4.48 -8.51
CA ILE A 108 6.55 4.52 -7.07
C ILE A 108 6.99 5.92 -6.69
N GLU A 109 6.26 6.51 -5.76
CA GLU A 109 6.60 7.79 -5.17
C GLU A 109 7.71 7.64 -4.13
N ILE A 110 8.60 8.64 -4.10
CA ILE A 110 9.73 8.70 -3.20
C ILE A 110 9.56 9.91 -2.30
N ARG A 111 9.45 9.69 -0.99
CA ARG A 111 9.30 10.75 0.00
C ARG A 111 10.36 10.59 1.08
N PHE A 112 10.98 11.70 1.48
CA PHE A 112 11.88 11.68 2.63
C PHE A 112 11.07 11.84 3.91
N HIS A 113 11.23 10.90 4.85
CA HIS A 113 10.57 10.96 6.15
C HIS A 113 11.55 11.47 7.19
N GLU A 114 11.32 12.70 7.66
CA GLU A 114 12.21 13.39 8.60
C GLU A 114 12.33 12.65 9.93
N GLY A 115 11.25 12.11 10.48
CA GLY A 115 11.26 11.46 11.79
C GLY A 115 12.15 10.22 11.85
N SER A 116 12.28 9.48 10.75
CA SER A 116 13.12 8.28 10.65
C SER A 116 14.38 8.48 9.81
N GLN A 117 14.62 9.71 9.34
CA GLN A 117 15.75 10.08 8.48
C GLN A 117 15.97 9.09 7.32
N CYS A 118 14.89 8.64 6.67
CA CYS A 118 14.98 7.65 5.61
C CYS A 118 14.00 7.91 4.46
N LEU A 119 14.31 7.33 3.30
CA LEU A 119 13.43 7.36 2.14
C LEU A 119 12.30 6.34 2.33
N ILE A 120 11.08 6.81 2.17
CA ILE A 120 9.87 6.00 2.06
C ILE A 120 9.51 5.91 0.58
N PHE A 121 9.25 4.68 0.16
CA PHE A 121 8.83 4.34 -1.17
C PHE A 121 7.41 3.82 -1.10
N SER A 122 6.50 4.41 -1.86
CA SER A 122 5.09 4.07 -1.79
C SER A 122 4.37 4.25 -3.11
N ARG A 123 3.31 3.49 -3.35
CA ARG A 123 2.43 3.64 -4.51
C ARG A 123 0.96 3.56 -4.11
N PRO A 124 0.02 4.05 -4.94
CA PRO A 124 -1.41 3.83 -4.73
C PRO A 124 -1.79 2.35 -4.73
N PHE A 125 -2.93 2.04 -4.12
CA PHE A 125 -3.57 0.72 -4.22
C PHE A 125 -4.05 0.49 -5.67
N ASP A 126 -3.78 -0.70 -6.20
CA ASP A 126 -4.21 -1.15 -7.52
C ASP A 126 -5.31 -2.20 -7.38
N PRO A 127 -6.59 -1.88 -7.66
CA PRO A 127 -7.71 -2.81 -7.54
C PRO A 127 -7.61 -4.05 -8.43
N VAL A 128 -6.78 -4.02 -9.48
CA VAL A 128 -6.61 -5.16 -10.40
C VAL A 128 -5.62 -6.18 -9.85
N ARG A 129 -4.65 -5.73 -9.05
CA ARG A 129 -3.50 -6.56 -8.63
C ARG A 129 -3.40 -6.77 -7.13
N ASP A 130 -3.81 -5.79 -6.33
CA ASP A 130 -3.73 -5.84 -4.88
C ASP A 130 -4.95 -6.51 -4.25
N VAL A 131 -4.76 -7.03 -3.04
CA VAL A 131 -5.78 -7.76 -2.32
C VAL A 131 -6.08 -7.04 -1.01
N MET A 132 -7.36 -6.85 -0.75
CA MET A 132 -7.85 -6.35 0.53
C MET A 132 -8.28 -7.52 1.42
N TRP A 133 -7.78 -7.55 2.65
CA TRP A 133 -8.07 -8.55 3.64
C TRP A 133 -9.06 -8.05 4.69
N PHE A 134 -10.06 -8.88 4.98
CA PHE A 134 -11.05 -8.67 6.04
C PHE A 134 -10.79 -9.67 7.14
N ASN A 135 -10.40 -9.21 8.33
CA ASN A 135 -10.46 -10.05 9.52
C ASN A 135 -11.87 -9.97 10.14
N GLN A 136 -12.14 -10.79 11.15
CA GLN A 136 -13.46 -10.88 11.76
C GLN A 136 -13.93 -9.55 12.37
N ASP A 137 -13.04 -8.84 13.07
CA ASP A 137 -13.37 -7.53 13.68
C ASP A 137 -13.67 -6.46 12.60
N VAL A 138 -12.98 -6.55 11.47
CA VAL A 138 -13.12 -5.61 10.35
C VAL A 138 -14.37 -5.91 9.50
N LEU A 139 -14.87 -7.15 9.53
CA LEU A 139 -16.14 -7.49 8.89
C LEU A 139 -17.32 -6.82 9.61
N GLU A 140 -17.26 -6.68 10.94
CA GLU A 140 -18.25 -5.93 11.72
C GLU A 140 -18.20 -4.45 11.37
N ASP A 141 -16.99 -3.85 11.34
CA ASP A 141 -16.78 -2.46 10.90
C ASP A 141 -17.36 -2.21 9.48
N PHE A 142 -17.16 -3.15 8.56
CA PHE A 142 -17.72 -3.09 7.20
C PHE A 142 -19.26 -3.14 7.22
N ALA A 143 -19.86 -4.06 7.96
CA ALA A 143 -21.31 -4.17 8.05
C ALA A 143 -21.94 -2.91 8.66
N GLU A 144 -21.32 -2.33 9.69
CA GLU A 144 -21.77 -1.07 10.30
C GLU A 144 -21.69 0.10 9.31
N GLU A 145 -20.60 0.22 8.54
CA GLU A 145 -20.45 1.28 7.55
C GLU A 145 -21.55 1.24 6.50
N PHE A 146 -21.84 0.06 5.96
CA PHE A 146 -22.90 -0.12 4.97
C PHE A 146 -24.28 0.19 5.58
N TRP A 147 -24.51 -0.19 6.84
CA TRP A 147 -25.75 0.12 7.54
C TRP A 147 -25.94 1.63 7.79
N VAL A 148 -24.87 2.33 8.14
CA VAL A 148 -24.89 3.80 8.31
C VAL A 148 -25.13 4.51 6.97
N ILE A 149 -24.44 4.11 5.90
CA ILE A 149 -24.65 4.68 4.56
C ILE A 149 -26.10 4.45 4.13
N PHE A 150 -26.64 3.26 4.40
CA PHE A 150 -28.04 2.92 4.16
C PHE A 150 -29.02 3.87 4.85
N ILE A 151 -28.83 4.09 6.16
CA ILE A 151 -29.71 4.98 6.92
C ILE A 151 -29.62 6.42 6.41
N ILE A 152 -28.42 6.93 6.12
CA ILE A 152 -28.23 8.32 5.67
C ILE A 152 -28.92 8.55 4.33
N ALA A 153 -28.69 7.67 3.35
CA ALA A 153 -29.25 7.84 2.02
C ALA A 153 -30.79 7.77 2.03
N HIS A 154 -31.39 6.92 2.86
CA HIS A 154 -32.85 6.83 2.97
C HIS A 154 -33.50 7.91 3.84
N LYS A 155 -32.85 8.36 4.92
CA LYS A 155 -33.44 9.34 5.84
C LYS A 155 -33.16 10.79 5.47
N GLN A 156 -32.11 11.06 4.70
CA GLN A 156 -31.75 12.42 4.28
C GLN A 156 -31.39 12.48 2.78
N PRO A 157 -32.38 12.52 1.88
CA PRO A 157 -32.14 12.54 0.44
C PRO A 157 -31.41 13.79 -0.08
N GLY A 158 -31.21 14.82 0.75
CA GLY A 158 -30.42 16.02 0.45
C GLY A 158 -29.02 16.05 1.10
N PHE A 159 -28.60 15.00 1.81
CA PHE A 159 -27.28 14.94 2.42
C PHE A 159 -26.26 14.51 1.37
N ASN A 160 -25.32 15.40 1.03
CA ASN A 160 -24.21 15.08 0.16
C ASN A 160 -23.21 14.20 0.94
N SER A 161 -23.40 12.89 0.85
CA SER A 161 -22.53 11.85 1.43
C SER A 161 -21.13 11.84 0.81
N THR A 162 -20.97 12.41 -0.39
CA THR A 162 -19.71 12.50 -1.13
C THR A 162 -18.78 13.59 -0.58
N HIS A 163 -19.33 14.68 -0.05
CA HIS A 163 -18.56 15.83 0.48
C HIS A 163 -18.72 16.06 1.98
N GLY A 164 -19.77 15.52 2.61
CA GLY A 164 -20.21 15.93 3.93
C GLY A 164 -20.75 17.36 3.90
N ASP A 165 -21.98 17.58 4.35
CA ASP A 165 -22.47 18.94 4.54
C ASP A 165 -21.89 19.48 5.86
N THR A 166 -20.73 20.14 5.77
CA THR A 166 -20.02 20.74 6.92
C THR A 166 -20.88 21.76 7.68
N THR A 167 -21.96 22.23 7.06
CA THR A 167 -22.95 23.15 7.63
C THR A 167 -24.07 22.45 8.42
N LYS A 168 -24.26 21.12 8.30
CA LYS A 168 -25.41 20.42 8.93
C LYS A 168 -25.06 19.24 9.82
N ALA A 169 -23.98 18.51 9.55
CA ALA A 169 -23.37 17.54 10.48
C ALA A 169 -22.10 16.93 9.85
N GLN A 170 -21.07 16.67 10.67
CA GLN A 170 -19.94 15.86 10.23
C GLN A 170 -20.42 14.44 9.88
N PRO A 171 -19.99 13.86 8.74
CA PRO A 171 -20.37 12.51 8.39
C PRO A 171 -19.84 11.50 9.43
N PRO A 172 -20.62 10.48 9.81
CA PRO A 172 -20.28 9.58 10.92
C PRO A 172 -18.93 8.85 10.78
N TRP A 173 -18.48 8.60 9.55
CA TRP A 173 -17.18 7.95 9.30
C TRP A 173 -15.98 8.83 9.68
N GLU A 174 -16.11 10.17 9.67
CA GLU A 174 -15.08 11.07 10.22
C GLU A 174 -14.99 10.96 11.76
N ILE A 175 -16.11 10.68 12.42
CA ILE A 175 -16.18 10.54 13.89
C ILE A 175 -15.48 9.24 14.32
N ASN A 176 -15.65 8.15 13.57
CA ASN A 176 -14.98 6.88 13.84
C ASN A 176 -13.46 6.94 13.64
N ASN A 177 -12.99 7.66 12.61
CA ASN A 177 -11.55 7.90 12.41
C ASN A 177 -10.92 8.69 13.58
N LYS A 178 -11.64 9.70 14.12
CA LYS A 178 -11.19 10.46 15.29
C LYS A 178 -11.19 9.65 16.59
N ARG A 179 -12.07 8.65 16.73
CA ARG A 179 -12.09 7.75 17.90
C ARG A 179 -10.91 6.77 17.88
N LYS A 180 -10.58 6.19 16.71
CA LYS A 180 -9.42 5.29 16.57
C LYS A 180 -8.08 6.02 16.77
N ALA A 181 -7.97 7.30 16.40
CA ALA A 181 -6.78 8.13 16.67
C ALA A 181 -6.60 8.56 18.14
N LYS A 182 -7.60 8.33 19.01
CA LYS A 182 -7.62 8.80 20.40
C LYS A 182 -7.59 7.69 21.44
N ALA A 183 -7.49 6.42 21.01
CA ALA A 183 -7.23 5.30 21.91
C ALA A 183 -5.72 5.24 22.22
N PRO A 184 -5.28 5.46 23.46
CA PRO A 184 -3.89 5.20 23.84
C PRO A 184 -3.62 3.68 23.87
N ASN A 185 -2.41 3.29 23.46
CA ASN A 185 -1.84 1.97 23.75
C ASN A 185 -1.76 1.72 25.26
#